data_AF-A0A3P7M0J8-F1
#
_entry.id   AF-A0A3P7M0J8-F1
#
_cell.length_a   1.000
_cell.length_b   1.000
_cell.length_c   1.000
_cell.angle_alpha   90.00
_cell.angle_beta   90.00
_cell.angle_gamma   90.00
#
_symmetry.space_group_name_H-M   'P 1'
#
loop_
_entity.id
_entity.type
_entity.pdbx_description
1 polymer ?
#
loop_
_entity_poly.entity_id
_entity_poly.type
_entity_poly.pdbx_seq_one_letter_code
_entity_poly.pdbx_strand_id
1 'polypeptide(L)'
;MVDVVQTSTTGCLMTTLEIAVAEYARGEHRNVDLILNEIKTARKFPVAHQNFFSECLRLVDDLPSNLMLAFANLFLTEKQWFTLEPELRDQCICLLTFISLRNSSVLNHFLMSACNLLFSVDVHFDDKDKRHYPSQCFDLAAKCLHELVLAIPQAEDQVLEILKMSLPSWRRPIKEVFVSCCNLLALSHWALQHPFLSETSISTLMDLVFIQLIDLEAHIDITDYSTQNSILPAVDDLLEKSSFEKNVLQMLEVLDASDSNEHSKVEILVWLSIMYLHIAFDAFPKSQSPVKINKQEWSQLCSVFRCMRTRFFQYVLPVQNYFTAFPLVLAVACSLRPGVVVSYAESLWNFIKDARQPTASRVRCVAYLSDTLARSNYDSHEVLLELLHDMASCLSESSVVDDGLRYSFLLTLVKGKVYERGELDVGSRALGSLSAYF
;
A
#
# COMPACT_ATOMS: atom_id res chain seq x y z
N MET A 1 56.82 -37.85 -39.38
CA MET A 1 57.12 -38.01 -37.95
C MET A 1 55.89 -37.55 -37.20
N VAL A 2 55.42 -38.42 -36.32
CA VAL A 2 54.15 -38.33 -35.60
C VAL A 2 54.36 -37.39 -34.41
N ASP A 3 53.66 -36.25 -34.39
CA ASP A 3 53.49 -35.47 -33.17
C ASP A 3 52.11 -35.75 -32.59
N VAL A 4 52.16 -36.53 -31.52
CA VAL A 4 51.08 -36.77 -30.58
C VAL A 4 50.85 -35.47 -29.81
N VAL A 5 49.78 -34.75 -30.12
CA VAL A 5 49.23 -33.75 -29.21
C VAL A 5 48.13 -34.42 -28.42
N GLN A 6 48.45 -34.67 -27.15
CA GLN A 6 47.61 -35.26 -26.13
C GLN A 6 46.27 -34.53 -26.05
N THR A 7 45.21 -35.26 -26.38
CA THR A 7 43.86 -34.97 -25.90
C THR A 7 43.83 -35.21 -24.39
N SER A 8 43.98 -34.15 -23.61
CA SER A 8 43.71 -34.20 -22.16
C SER A 8 42.23 -34.45 -21.94
N THR A 9 41.94 -35.72 -21.71
CA THR A 9 40.68 -36.27 -21.24
C THR A 9 40.47 -35.87 -19.78
N THR A 10 40.03 -34.64 -19.53
CA THR A 10 39.32 -34.31 -18.28
C THR A 10 37.83 -34.57 -18.49
N GLY A 11 37.50 -35.86 -18.61
CA GLY A 11 36.13 -36.35 -18.43
C GLY A 11 35.82 -36.36 -16.94
N CYS A 12 35.55 -35.19 -16.36
CA CYS A 12 34.83 -35.13 -15.10
C CYS A 12 33.38 -35.51 -15.44
N LEU A 13 32.99 -36.76 -15.15
CA LEU A 13 31.59 -37.18 -15.17
C LEU A 13 30.81 -36.16 -14.33
N MET A 14 30.06 -35.28 -15.00
CA MET A 14 29.08 -34.43 -14.32
C MET A 14 28.13 -35.38 -13.58
N THR A 15 28.26 -35.43 -12.27
CA THR A 15 27.37 -36.20 -11.42
C THR A 15 26.03 -35.52 -11.50
N THR A 16 25.01 -36.21 -12.03
CA THR A 16 23.66 -35.63 -12.13
C THR A 16 23.10 -35.42 -10.72
N LEU A 17 22.22 -34.44 -10.53
CA LEU A 17 21.65 -34.14 -9.22
C LEU A 17 20.95 -35.36 -8.64
N GLU A 18 20.30 -36.16 -9.49
CA GLU A 18 19.65 -37.41 -9.10
C GLU A 18 20.61 -38.41 -8.45
N ILE A 19 21.81 -38.59 -9.03
CA ILE A 19 22.84 -39.48 -8.45
C ILE A 19 23.32 -38.90 -7.11
N ALA A 20 23.59 -37.60 -7.07
CA ALA A 20 24.05 -36.93 -5.85
C ALA A 20 22.99 -37.00 -4.72
N VAL A 21 21.70 -36.85 -5.03
CA VAL A 21 20.60 -37.00 -4.08
C VAL A 21 20.47 -38.44 -3.59
N ALA A 22 20.60 -39.42 -4.47
CA ALA A 22 20.57 -40.83 -4.09
C ALA A 22 21.74 -41.23 -3.18
N GLU A 23 22.94 -40.67 -3.42
CA GLU A 23 24.12 -40.81 -2.55
C GLU A 23 23.92 -40.10 -1.20
N TYR A 24 23.33 -38.91 -1.22
CA TYR A 24 22.99 -38.15 -0.01
C TYR A 24 22.05 -38.93 0.91
N ALA A 25 21.05 -39.62 0.34
CA ALA A 25 20.15 -40.49 1.09
C ALA A 25 20.87 -41.69 1.74
N ARG A 26 22.04 -42.08 1.23
CA ARG A 26 22.91 -43.12 1.82
C ARG A 26 23.93 -42.56 2.82
N GLY A 27 23.93 -41.24 3.06
CA GLY A 27 24.86 -40.55 3.95
C GLY A 27 26.12 -39.98 3.29
N GLU A 28 26.21 -40.03 1.96
CA GLU A 28 27.33 -39.47 1.20
C GLU A 28 27.01 -38.05 0.72
N HIS A 29 27.45 -37.04 1.47
CA HIS A 29 27.06 -35.63 1.21
C HIS A 29 27.93 -34.91 0.17
N ARG A 30 29.11 -35.45 -0.15
CA ARG A 30 30.17 -34.76 -0.91
C ARG A 30 29.70 -34.18 -2.24
N ASN A 31 28.95 -34.94 -3.04
CA ASN A 31 28.57 -34.50 -4.39
C ASN A 31 27.48 -33.42 -4.36
N VAL A 32 26.54 -33.52 -3.43
CA VAL A 32 25.56 -32.46 -3.17
C VAL A 32 26.25 -31.18 -2.68
N ASP A 33 27.15 -31.30 -1.71
CA ASP A 33 27.87 -30.15 -1.15
C ASP A 33 28.73 -29.44 -2.22
N LEU A 34 29.31 -30.20 -3.16
CA LEU A 34 30.02 -29.63 -4.30
C LEU A 34 29.09 -28.83 -5.21
N ILE A 35 27.94 -29.39 -5.60
CA ILE A 35 26.95 -28.70 -6.44
C ILE A 35 26.47 -27.41 -5.75
N LEU A 36 26.12 -27.47 -4.46
CA LEU A 36 25.64 -26.31 -3.72
C LEU A 36 26.72 -25.23 -3.59
N ASN A 37 27.97 -25.62 -3.30
CA ASN A 37 29.07 -24.66 -3.24
C ASN A 37 29.39 -24.02 -4.60
N GLU A 38 29.29 -24.76 -5.70
CA GLU A 38 29.46 -24.21 -7.04
C GLU A 38 28.37 -23.19 -7.36
N ILE A 39 27.10 -23.49 -7.04
CA ILE A 39 25.99 -22.54 -7.23
C ILE A 39 26.19 -21.31 -6.35
N LYS A 40 26.51 -21.50 -5.07
CA LYS A 40 26.72 -20.44 -4.07
C LYS A 40 27.83 -19.46 -4.46
N THR A 41 28.99 -19.97 -4.85
CA THR A 41 30.19 -19.16 -5.08
C THR A 41 30.24 -18.53 -6.46
N ALA A 42 29.49 -19.05 -7.43
CA ALA A 42 29.49 -18.51 -8.77
C ALA A 42 28.78 -17.14 -8.84
N ARG A 43 29.41 -16.17 -9.52
CA ARG A 43 28.83 -14.84 -9.75
C ARG A 43 27.55 -14.87 -10.59
N LYS A 44 27.47 -15.79 -11.55
CA LYS A 44 26.26 -16.09 -12.33
C LYS A 44 25.80 -17.51 -12.04
N PHE A 45 24.58 -17.88 -12.42
CA PHE A 45 24.15 -19.25 -12.24
C PHE A 45 24.97 -20.20 -13.15
N PRO A 46 25.58 -21.29 -12.62
CA PRO A 46 26.46 -22.13 -13.42
C PRO A 46 25.72 -22.81 -14.58
N VAL A 47 26.27 -22.74 -15.80
CA VAL A 47 25.70 -23.42 -16.99
C VAL A 47 25.59 -24.93 -16.78
N ALA A 48 26.53 -25.50 -16.02
CA ALA A 48 26.53 -26.90 -15.57
C ALA A 48 25.24 -27.34 -14.88
N HIS A 49 24.60 -26.42 -14.16
CA HIS A 49 23.49 -26.70 -13.25
C HIS A 49 22.16 -26.11 -13.75
N GLN A 50 22.04 -25.75 -15.03
CA GLN A 50 20.83 -25.11 -15.58
C GLN A 50 19.54 -25.93 -15.35
N ASN A 51 19.66 -27.26 -15.29
CA ASN A 51 18.52 -28.15 -14.99
C ASN A 51 18.30 -28.39 -13.49
N PHE A 52 19.04 -27.71 -12.61
CA PHE A 52 18.98 -27.94 -11.16
C PHE A 52 17.56 -27.80 -10.62
N PHE A 53 16.86 -26.72 -10.97
CA PHE A 53 15.51 -26.48 -10.46
C PHE A 53 14.49 -27.49 -10.98
N SER A 54 14.54 -27.82 -12.28
CA SER A 54 13.64 -28.82 -12.88
C SER A 54 13.89 -30.22 -12.32
N GLU A 55 15.15 -30.60 -12.07
CA GLU A 55 15.50 -31.86 -11.40
C GLU A 55 15.07 -31.86 -9.92
N CYS A 56 15.27 -30.76 -9.18
CA CYS A 56 14.78 -30.63 -7.80
C CYS A 56 13.26 -30.77 -7.71
N LEU A 57 12.52 -30.11 -8.60
CA LEU A 57 11.06 -30.17 -8.64
C LEU A 57 10.57 -31.59 -8.97
N ARG A 58 11.24 -32.29 -9.89
CA ARG A 58 10.92 -33.68 -10.21
C ARG A 58 11.13 -34.61 -9.02
N LEU A 59 12.15 -34.35 -8.19
CA LEU A 59 12.54 -35.19 -7.06
C LEU A 59 11.97 -34.71 -5.72
N VAL A 60 11.15 -33.66 -5.69
CA VAL A 60 10.79 -32.95 -4.44
C VAL A 60 10.12 -33.84 -3.40
N ASP A 61 9.39 -34.86 -3.85
CA ASP A 61 8.73 -35.84 -2.99
C ASP A 61 9.73 -36.78 -2.29
N ASP A 62 10.86 -37.05 -2.92
CA ASP A 62 11.89 -37.99 -2.46
C ASP A 62 13.04 -37.29 -1.73
N LEU A 63 13.08 -35.95 -1.73
CA LEU A 63 14.16 -35.19 -1.10
C LEU A 63 14.09 -35.29 0.44
N PRO A 64 15.20 -35.67 1.11
CA PRO A 64 15.30 -35.59 2.56
C PRO A 64 15.05 -34.16 3.08
N SER A 65 14.38 -34.02 4.23
CA SER A 65 13.98 -32.70 4.74
C SER A 65 15.15 -31.76 5.02
N ASN A 66 16.29 -32.28 5.47
CA ASN A 66 17.52 -31.52 5.65
C ASN A 66 18.09 -31.00 4.34
N LEU A 67 17.96 -31.77 3.25
CA LEU A 67 18.40 -31.35 1.93
C LEU A 67 17.49 -30.27 1.32
N MET A 68 16.16 -30.42 1.48
CA MET A 68 15.21 -29.37 1.11
C MET A 68 15.51 -28.05 1.83
N LEU A 69 15.84 -28.10 3.12
CA LEU A 69 16.26 -26.92 3.88
C LEU A 69 17.56 -26.32 3.36
N ALA A 70 18.55 -27.13 3.01
CA ALA A 70 19.80 -26.66 2.42
C ALA A 70 19.56 -25.93 1.09
N PHE A 71 18.70 -26.48 0.22
CA PHE A 71 18.31 -25.84 -1.04
C PHE A 71 17.57 -24.52 -0.79
N ALA A 72 16.63 -24.49 0.14
CA ALA A 72 15.92 -23.25 0.49
C ALA A 72 16.88 -22.17 1.01
N ASN A 73 17.78 -22.52 1.94
CA ASN A 73 18.74 -21.57 2.51
C ASN A 73 19.71 -21.01 1.46
N LEU A 74 20.12 -21.82 0.48
CA LEU A 74 20.95 -21.37 -0.64
C LEU A 74 20.29 -20.20 -1.37
N PHE A 75 19.00 -20.31 -1.71
CA PHE A 75 18.31 -19.27 -2.50
C PHE A 75 17.65 -18.15 -1.70
N LEU A 76 17.41 -18.35 -0.41
CA LEU A 76 16.87 -17.30 0.48
C LEU A 76 17.97 -16.42 1.08
N THR A 77 19.16 -16.97 1.30
CA THR A 77 20.21 -16.29 2.10
C THR A 77 21.48 -16.04 1.31
N GLU A 78 21.97 -17.02 0.57
CA GLU A 78 23.33 -16.97 0.01
C GLU A 78 23.37 -16.47 -1.44
N LYS A 79 22.41 -16.92 -2.25
CA LYS A 79 22.21 -16.53 -3.64
C LYS A 79 20.75 -16.18 -3.85
N GLN A 80 20.39 -14.99 -3.37
CA GLN A 80 19.03 -14.48 -3.31
C GLN A 80 18.28 -14.72 -4.64
N TRP A 81 17.15 -15.42 -4.56
CA TRP A 81 16.35 -15.88 -5.70
C TRP A 81 16.03 -14.76 -6.71
N PHE A 82 15.83 -13.54 -6.25
CA PHE A 82 15.52 -12.38 -7.08
C PHE A 82 16.69 -11.89 -7.95
N THR A 83 17.92 -12.31 -7.66
CA THR A 83 19.13 -12.00 -8.45
C THR A 83 19.36 -12.96 -9.61
N LEU A 84 18.57 -14.04 -9.69
CA LEU A 84 18.67 -15.05 -10.76
C LEU A 84 18.17 -14.50 -12.10
N GLU A 85 18.65 -15.11 -13.19
CA GLU A 85 18.14 -14.87 -14.53
C GLU A 85 16.62 -15.16 -14.60
N PRO A 86 15.83 -14.41 -15.41
CA PRO A 86 14.37 -14.53 -15.43
C PRO A 86 13.82 -15.95 -15.61
N GLU A 87 14.44 -16.74 -16.50
CA GLU A 87 14.03 -18.13 -16.77
C GLU A 87 14.21 -19.07 -15.57
N LEU A 88 15.24 -18.83 -14.76
CA LEU A 88 15.56 -19.63 -13.57
C LEU A 88 14.78 -19.14 -12.35
N ARG A 89 14.47 -17.84 -12.32
CA ARG A 89 13.76 -17.19 -11.22
C ARG A 89 12.38 -17.81 -10.98
N ASP A 90 11.62 -18.02 -12.05
CA ASP A 90 10.29 -18.63 -11.95
C ASP A 90 10.36 -20.07 -11.43
N GLN A 91 11.35 -20.84 -11.88
CA GLN A 91 11.56 -22.20 -11.39
C GLN A 91 12.00 -22.22 -9.92
N CYS A 92 12.80 -21.24 -9.50
CA CYS A 92 13.21 -21.06 -8.12
C CYS A 92 12.01 -20.71 -7.21
N ILE A 93 11.14 -19.80 -7.64
CA ILE A 93 9.89 -19.48 -6.92
C ILE A 93 9.06 -20.76 -6.76
N CYS A 94 8.83 -21.51 -7.83
CA CYS A 94 8.10 -22.78 -7.77
C CYS A 94 8.72 -23.75 -6.74
N LEU A 95 10.04 -23.95 -6.79
CA LEU A 95 10.74 -24.85 -5.86
C LEU A 95 10.59 -24.38 -4.41
N LEU A 96 10.81 -23.10 -4.13
CA LEU A 96 10.69 -22.53 -2.79
C LEU A 96 9.24 -22.61 -2.27
N THR A 97 8.25 -22.41 -3.14
CA THR A 97 6.83 -22.60 -2.81
C THR A 97 6.54 -24.06 -2.44
N PHE A 98 7.04 -25.02 -3.22
CA PHE A 98 6.89 -26.45 -2.91
C PHE A 98 7.54 -26.84 -1.58
N ILE A 99 8.73 -26.31 -1.26
CA ILE A 99 9.38 -26.55 0.02
C ILE A 99 8.57 -25.90 1.16
N SER A 100 8.03 -24.70 0.92
CA SER A 100 7.23 -23.94 1.89
C SER A 100 5.94 -24.65 2.30
N LEU A 101 5.32 -25.43 1.40
CA LEU A 101 4.17 -26.29 1.72
C LEU A 101 4.45 -27.30 2.84
N ARG A 102 5.72 -27.70 2.99
CA ARG A 102 6.15 -28.72 3.96
C ARG A 102 6.89 -28.14 5.15
N ASN A 103 7.31 -26.88 5.07
CA ASN A 103 8.18 -26.27 6.06
C ASN A 103 7.81 -24.80 6.32
N SER A 104 7.18 -24.57 7.47
CA SER A 104 6.74 -23.23 7.89
C SER A 104 7.90 -22.25 8.11
N SER A 105 9.09 -22.73 8.50
CA SER A 105 10.26 -21.85 8.65
C SER A 105 10.75 -21.30 7.32
N VAL A 106 10.71 -22.13 6.27
CA VAL A 106 11.03 -21.71 4.90
C VAL A 106 9.97 -20.76 4.38
N LEU A 107 8.68 -21.06 4.59
CA LEU A 107 7.58 -20.17 4.23
C LEU A 107 7.79 -18.78 4.84
N ASN A 108 8.00 -18.70 6.16
CA ASN A 108 8.21 -17.43 6.84
C ASN A 108 9.40 -16.64 6.26
N HIS A 109 10.53 -17.29 6.04
CA HIS A 109 11.71 -16.64 5.47
C HIS A 109 11.47 -16.19 4.03
N PHE A 110 10.75 -16.98 3.23
CA PHE A 110 10.45 -16.64 1.86
C PHE A 110 9.47 -15.46 1.75
N LEU A 111 8.42 -15.45 2.58
CA LEU A 111 7.50 -14.31 2.70
C LEU A 111 8.23 -13.04 3.15
N MET A 112 9.08 -13.13 4.19
CA MET A 112 9.91 -12.01 4.63
C MET A 112 10.79 -11.47 3.49
N SER A 113 11.40 -12.36 2.72
CA SER A 113 12.23 -11.99 1.57
C SER A 113 11.42 -11.25 0.50
N ALA A 114 10.24 -11.76 0.13
CA ALA A 114 9.37 -11.13 -0.88
C ALA A 114 8.80 -9.78 -0.40
N CYS A 115 8.33 -9.70 0.84
CA CYS A 115 7.81 -8.46 1.42
C CYS A 115 8.91 -7.39 1.60
N ASN A 116 10.13 -7.77 1.99
CA ASN A 116 11.24 -6.82 2.06
C ASN A 116 11.66 -6.33 0.68
N LEU A 117 11.61 -7.20 -0.35
CA LEU A 117 11.86 -6.81 -1.72
C LEU A 117 10.84 -5.78 -2.21
N LEU A 118 9.57 -5.91 -1.78
CA LEU A 118 8.51 -4.95 -2.08
C LEU A 118 8.82 -3.54 -1.55
N PHE A 119 9.50 -3.39 -0.41
CA PHE A 119 9.86 -2.09 0.17
C PHE A 119 11.31 -1.67 -0.10
N SER A 120 12.04 -2.45 -0.88
CA SER A 120 13.40 -2.09 -1.27
C SER A 120 13.34 -0.83 -2.13
N VAL A 121 13.69 0.32 -1.54
CA VAL A 121 13.99 1.56 -2.26
C VAL A 121 15.23 1.25 -3.09
N ASP A 122 15.03 0.97 -4.38
CA ASP A 122 15.96 0.22 -5.22
C ASP A 122 17.44 0.51 -4.93
N VAL A 123 18.13 -0.53 -4.45
CA VAL A 123 19.59 -0.53 -4.27
C VAL A 123 20.29 -0.31 -5.62
N HIS A 124 19.62 -0.51 -6.76
CA HIS A 124 20.20 -0.36 -8.11
C HIS A 124 19.22 0.24 -9.13
N PHE A 125 18.88 1.52 -9.00
CA PHE A 125 18.44 2.27 -10.18
C PHE A 125 19.63 2.50 -11.10
N ASP A 126 19.85 1.57 -12.03
CA ASP A 126 20.54 1.91 -13.27
C ASP A 126 19.72 3.04 -13.95
N ASP A 127 20.35 3.99 -14.64
CA ASP A 127 19.68 5.19 -15.18
C ASP A 127 18.47 4.88 -16.10
N LYS A 128 18.36 3.62 -16.56
CA LYS A 128 17.26 3.11 -17.37
C LYS A 128 16.01 2.73 -16.56
N ASP A 129 16.17 2.25 -15.33
CA ASP A 129 15.05 1.83 -14.47
C ASP A 129 14.45 2.99 -13.67
N LYS A 130 15.12 4.16 -13.61
CA LYS A 130 14.57 5.39 -13.02
C LYS A 130 13.26 5.88 -13.65
N ARG A 131 12.92 5.37 -14.85
CA ARG A 131 11.78 5.83 -15.65
C ARG A 131 10.57 4.91 -15.59
N HIS A 132 10.61 3.85 -14.79
CA HIS A 132 9.51 2.90 -14.70
C HIS A 132 9.05 2.73 -13.25
N TYR A 133 7.74 2.86 -13.03
CA TYR A 133 7.12 2.57 -11.75
C TYR A 133 5.82 1.77 -11.96
N PRO A 134 5.58 0.66 -11.25
CA PRO A 134 6.42 0.09 -10.20
C PRO A 134 7.77 -0.44 -10.71
N SER A 135 8.74 -0.61 -9.82
CA SER A 135 10.06 -1.11 -10.21
C SER A 135 10.02 -2.61 -10.53
N GLN A 136 11.04 -3.13 -11.21
CA GLN A 136 11.17 -4.57 -11.47
C GLN A 136 11.16 -5.41 -10.18
N CYS A 137 11.64 -4.83 -9.07
CA CYS A 137 11.59 -5.45 -7.73
C CYS A 137 10.14 -5.61 -7.25
N PHE A 138 9.28 -4.61 -7.49
CA PHE A 138 7.86 -4.70 -7.17
C PHE A 138 7.19 -5.82 -7.95
N ASP A 139 7.33 -5.85 -9.28
CA ASP A 139 6.67 -6.86 -10.13
C ASP A 139 7.07 -8.27 -9.70
N LEU A 140 8.34 -8.43 -9.35
CA LEU A 140 8.85 -9.70 -8.90
C LEU A 140 8.31 -10.10 -7.53
N ALA A 141 8.29 -9.17 -6.57
CA ALA A 141 7.74 -9.40 -5.24
C ALA A 141 6.24 -9.74 -5.33
N ALA A 142 5.47 -8.97 -6.11
CA ALA A 142 4.04 -9.18 -6.32
C ALA A 142 3.75 -10.57 -6.95
N LYS A 143 4.49 -10.94 -8.01
CA LYS A 143 4.39 -12.28 -8.62
C LYS A 143 4.71 -13.39 -7.62
N CYS A 144 5.78 -13.22 -6.84
CA CYS A 144 6.16 -14.20 -5.82
C CYS A 144 5.07 -14.38 -4.74
N LEU A 145 4.56 -13.28 -4.21
CA LEU A 145 3.47 -13.30 -3.22
C LEU A 145 2.19 -13.93 -3.79
N HIS A 146 1.86 -13.64 -5.04
CA HIS A 146 0.73 -14.25 -5.74
C HIS A 146 0.85 -15.76 -5.81
N GLU A 147 1.96 -16.28 -6.33
CA GLU A 147 2.16 -17.73 -6.43
C GLU A 147 2.15 -18.41 -5.05
N LEU A 148 2.75 -17.77 -4.04
CA LEU A 148 2.79 -18.30 -2.68
C LEU A 148 1.41 -18.37 -2.04
N VAL A 149 0.62 -17.30 -2.11
CA VAL A 149 -0.70 -17.26 -1.47
C VAL A 149 -1.70 -18.14 -2.22
N LEU A 150 -1.61 -18.25 -3.55
CA LEU A 150 -2.43 -19.20 -4.30
C LEU A 150 -2.13 -20.66 -3.94
N ALA A 151 -0.85 -20.99 -3.72
CA ALA A 151 -0.46 -22.32 -3.28
C ALA A 151 -0.76 -22.59 -1.80
N ILE A 152 -0.65 -21.55 -0.95
CA ILE A 152 -0.79 -21.61 0.51
C ILE A 152 -1.70 -20.47 0.96
N PRO A 153 -3.04 -20.61 0.86
CA PRO A 153 -3.96 -19.52 1.22
C PRO A 153 -3.82 -19.05 2.68
N GLN A 154 -3.36 -19.91 3.59
CA GLN A 154 -3.10 -19.52 4.99
C GLN A 154 -1.90 -18.56 5.16
N ALA A 155 -1.13 -18.33 4.09
CA ALA A 155 -0.05 -17.35 4.08
C ALA A 155 -0.56 -15.91 3.97
N GLU A 156 -1.82 -15.68 3.55
CA GLU A 156 -2.39 -14.33 3.37
C GLU A 156 -2.26 -13.48 4.64
N ASP A 157 -2.68 -13.99 5.79
CA ASP A 157 -2.58 -13.29 7.08
C ASP A 157 -1.11 -12.99 7.45
N GLN A 158 -0.20 -13.92 7.14
CA GLN A 158 1.23 -13.77 7.41
C GLN A 158 1.85 -12.69 6.53
N VAL A 159 1.44 -12.60 5.26
CA VAL A 159 1.86 -11.52 4.35
C VAL A 159 1.49 -10.17 4.94
N LEU A 160 0.25 -10.01 5.42
CA LEU A 160 -0.20 -8.75 6.02
C LEU A 160 0.60 -8.39 7.28
N GLU A 161 0.81 -9.33 8.18
CA GLU A 161 1.59 -9.09 9.40
C GLU A 161 3.05 -8.75 9.09
N ILE A 162 3.66 -9.44 8.13
CA ILE A 162 5.03 -9.15 7.68
C ILE A 162 5.11 -7.76 7.05
N LEU A 163 4.20 -7.42 6.14
CA LEU A 163 4.17 -6.08 5.50
C LEU A 163 4.01 -4.98 6.56
N LYS A 164 3.15 -5.19 7.54
CA LYS A 164 2.97 -4.26 8.67
C LYS A 164 4.24 -4.11 9.51
N MET A 165 4.96 -5.21 9.78
CA MET A 165 6.21 -5.17 10.55
C MET A 165 7.39 -4.58 9.77
N SER A 166 7.42 -4.79 8.46
CA SER A 166 8.48 -4.31 7.57
C SER A 166 8.26 -2.87 7.07
N LEU A 167 7.06 -2.32 7.20
CA LEU A 167 6.76 -0.96 6.78
C LEU A 167 7.65 0.04 7.52
N PRO A 168 8.33 0.97 6.82
CA PRO A 168 9.20 1.94 7.48
C PRO A 168 8.41 2.88 8.40
N SER A 169 8.92 3.08 9.61
CA SER A 169 8.42 4.09 10.53
C SER A 169 8.41 5.48 9.88
N TRP A 170 7.41 6.31 10.23
CA TRP A 170 7.27 7.69 9.76
C TRP A 170 8.50 8.57 9.99
N ARG A 171 9.37 8.18 10.95
CA ARG A 171 10.66 8.83 11.25
C ARG A 171 11.73 8.61 10.18
N ARG A 172 11.56 7.62 9.29
CA ARG A 172 12.49 7.34 8.18
C ARG A 172 12.48 8.48 7.15
N PRO A 173 13.50 8.58 6.28
CA PRO A 173 13.52 9.56 5.19
C PRO A 173 12.23 9.52 4.34
N ILE A 174 11.80 10.68 3.83
CA ILE A 174 10.53 10.83 3.09
C ILE A 174 10.40 9.83 1.94
N LYS A 175 11.50 9.57 1.20
CA LYS A 175 11.50 8.65 0.06
C LYS A 175 11.24 7.21 0.48
N GLU A 176 11.82 6.76 1.60
CA GLU A 176 11.58 5.40 2.11
C GLU A 176 10.11 5.20 2.48
N VAL A 177 9.52 6.19 3.17
CA VAL A 177 8.10 6.17 3.56
C VAL A 177 7.20 6.23 2.32
N PHE A 178 7.48 7.17 1.41
CA PHE A 178 6.70 7.41 0.20
C PHE A 178 6.70 6.17 -0.71
N VAL A 179 7.87 5.65 -1.09
CA VAL A 179 7.98 4.47 -1.97
C VAL A 179 7.27 3.26 -1.37
N SER A 180 7.43 3.03 -0.06
CA SER A 180 6.76 1.91 0.61
C SER A 180 5.23 2.06 0.58
N CYS A 181 4.71 3.26 0.81
CA CYS A 181 3.28 3.54 0.71
C CYS A 181 2.78 3.39 -0.74
N CYS A 182 3.53 3.89 -1.73
CA CYS A 182 3.20 3.71 -3.14
C CYS A 182 3.15 2.23 -3.51
N ASN A 183 4.10 1.43 -3.04
CA ASN A 183 4.15 -0.02 -3.31
C ASN A 183 3.00 -0.77 -2.62
N LEU A 184 2.57 -0.36 -1.43
CA LEU A 184 1.36 -0.92 -0.79
C LEU A 184 0.09 -0.62 -1.62
N LEU A 185 -0.06 0.61 -2.11
CA LEU A 185 -1.20 1.00 -2.93
C LEU A 185 -1.17 0.31 -4.30
N ALA A 186 0.01 0.19 -4.91
CA ALA A 186 0.23 -0.56 -6.14
C ALA A 186 -0.10 -2.04 -5.95
N LEU A 187 0.34 -2.67 -4.84
CA LEU A 187 0.00 -4.06 -4.52
C LEU A 187 -1.50 -4.24 -4.33
N SER A 188 -2.15 -3.29 -3.65
CA SER A 188 -3.61 -3.28 -3.47
C SER A 188 -4.35 -3.23 -4.81
N HIS A 189 -3.88 -2.39 -5.73
CA HIS A 189 -4.46 -2.30 -7.07
C HIS A 189 -4.18 -3.56 -7.92
N TRP A 190 -2.95 -4.07 -7.85
CA TRP A 190 -2.53 -5.27 -8.55
C TRP A 190 -3.33 -6.50 -8.08
N ALA A 191 -3.58 -6.63 -6.78
CA ALA A 191 -4.41 -7.68 -6.19
C ALA A 191 -5.88 -7.63 -6.62
N LEU A 192 -6.40 -6.45 -7.01
CA LEU A 192 -7.75 -6.34 -7.60
C LEU A 192 -7.79 -6.89 -9.03
N GLN A 193 -6.70 -6.75 -9.79
CA GLN A 193 -6.57 -7.26 -11.16
C GLN A 193 -6.20 -8.73 -11.22
N HIS A 194 -5.41 -9.19 -10.24
CA HIS A 194 -4.92 -10.55 -10.08
C HIS A 194 -5.40 -11.07 -8.72
N PRO A 195 -6.58 -11.70 -8.63
CA PRO A 195 -7.17 -12.04 -7.33
C PRO A 195 -6.39 -13.12 -6.58
N PHE A 196 -5.54 -12.71 -5.63
CA PHE A 196 -4.87 -13.60 -4.66
C PHE A 196 -5.08 -13.18 -3.21
N LEU A 197 -5.51 -11.93 -2.97
CA LEU A 197 -5.87 -11.42 -1.65
C LEU A 197 -7.39 -11.26 -1.55
N SER A 198 -7.94 -11.45 -0.36
CA SER A 198 -9.33 -11.13 -0.06
C SER A 198 -9.58 -9.62 -0.05
N GLU A 199 -10.83 -9.20 -0.25
CA GLU A 199 -11.24 -7.78 -0.17
C GLU A 199 -10.85 -7.14 1.18
N THR A 200 -10.85 -7.94 2.26
CA THR A 200 -10.47 -7.48 3.60
C THR A 200 -8.97 -7.19 3.67
N SER A 201 -8.14 -8.06 3.09
CA SER A 201 -6.69 -7.88 3.03
C SER A 201 -6.30 -6.69 2.17
N ILE A 202 -6.93 -6.51 1.00
CA ILE A 202 -6.73 -5.34 0.15
C ILE A 202 -7.09 -4.06 0.91
N SER A 203 -8.20 -4.06 1.64
CA SER A 203 -8.59 -2.92 2.50
C SER A 203 -7.59 -2.67 3.62
N THR A 204 -6.97 -3.72 4.17
CA THR A 204 -5.94 -3.63 5.22
C THR A 204 -4.64 -3.03 4.69
N LEU A 205 -4.23 -3.36 3.47
CA LEU A 205 -3.07 -2.75 2.83
C LEU A 205 -3.22 -1.23 2.68
N MET A 206 -4.41 -0.77 2.28
CA MET A 206 -4.72 0.67 2.24
C MET A 206 -4.76 1.29 3.64
N ASP A 207 -5.32 0.58 4.62
CA ASP A 207 -5.38 1.03 6.02
C ASP A 207 -3.97 1.24 6.62
N LEU A 208 -2.97 0.46 6.23
CA LEU A 208 -1.57 0.69 6.64
C LEU A 208 -1.06 2.07 6.21
N VAL A 209 -1.38 2.52 4.98
CA VAL A 209 -1.01 3.85 4.48
C VAL A 209 -1.73 4.94 5.26
N PHE A 210 -3.00 4.73 5.57
CA PHE A 210 -3.79 5.68 6.37
C PHE A 210 -3.30 5.79 7.82
N ILE A 211 -2.91 4.68 8.43
CA ILE A 211 -2.30 4.68 9.77
C ILE A 211 -1.00 5.47 9.74
N GLN A 212 -0.18 5.31 8.70
CA GLN A 212 1.06 6.08 8.55
C GLN A 212 0.79 7.59 8.49
N LEU A 213 -0.26 8.02 7.79
CA LEU A 213 -0.67 9.42 7.73
C LEU A 213 -1.16 9.92 9.10
N ILE A 214 -1.98 9.15 9.81
CA ILE A 214 -2.46 9.48 11.16
C ILE A 214 -1.28 9.61 12.12
N ASP A 215 -0.37 8.64 12.13
CA ASP A 215 0.80 8.65 13.01
C ASP A 215 1.69 9.84 12.73
N LEU A 216 1.93 10.18 11.46
CA LEU A 216 2.73 11.33 11.10
C LEU A 216 2.07 12.65 11.54
N GLU A 217 0.78 12.83 11.27
CA GLU A 217 0.04 14.03 11.65
C GLU A 217 -0.09 14.21 13.17
N ALA A 218 -0.22 13.10 13.92
CA ALA A 218 -0.28 13.13 15.38
C ALA A 218 0.96 13.72 16.05
N HIS A 219 2.10 13.67 15.35
CA HIS A 219 3.43 14.04 15.88
C HIS A 219 3.99 15.34 15.30
N ILE A 220 3.27 16.01 14.40
CA ILE A 220 3.67 17.30 13.83
C ILE A 220 3.03 18.43 14.63
N ASP A 221 3.83 19.42 15.04
CA ASP A 221 3.34 20.62 15.71
C ASP A 221 2.63 21.54 14.69
N ILE A 222 1.32 21.71 14.87
CA ILE A 222 0.42 22.40 13.93
C ILE A 222 0.73 23.92 13.82
N THR A 223 1.52 24.48 14.73
CA THR A 223 1.87 25.91 14.73
C THR A 223 2.74 26.35 13.55
N ASP A 224 3.34 25.42 12.81
CA ASP A 224 4.30 25.72 11.73
C ASP A 224 3.69 25.71 10.30
N TYR A 225 2.41 25.35 10.13
CA TYR A 225 1.79 25.25 8.80
C TYR A 225 1.69 26.59 8.05
N SER A 226 1.58 27.73 8.73
CA SER A 226 1.36 29.03 8.07
C SER A 226 2.60 29.63 7.39
N THR A 227 3.77 29.04 7.56
CA THR A 227 5.06 29.58 7.09
C THR A 227 5.82 28.69 6.12
N GLN A 228 5.31 27.49 5.85
CA GLN A 228 5.98 26.54 4.98
C GLN A 228 5.42 26.62 3.57
N ASN A 229 6.31 26.76 2.59
CA ASN A 229 5.91 26.67 1.19
C ASN A 229 5.67 25.20 0.85
N SER A 230 4.51 24.89 0.26
CA SER A 230 4.24 23.60 -0.37
C SER A 230 5.43 23.10 -1.21
N ILE A 231 5.76 21.82 -1.06
CA ILE A 231 6.81 21.18 -1.88
C ILE A 231 6.32 20.85 -3.29
N LEU A 232 5.00 20.87 -3.52
CA LEU A 232 4.38 20.49 -4.78
C LEU A 232 3.85 21.77 -5.47
N PRO A 233 4.53 22.29 -6.52
CA PRO A 233 4.03 23.45 -7.25
C PRO A 233 2.66 23.14 -7.87
N ALA A 234 1.75 24.13 -7.86
CA ALA A 234 0.40 24.11 -8.43
C ALA A 234 -0.12 22.74 -8.89
N VAL A 235 -0.88 22.11 -7.99
CA VAL A 235 -1.57 20.81 -8.08
C VAL A 235 -2.12 20.42 -9.47
N ASP A 236 -2.60 21.40 -10.24
CA ASP A 236 -3.21 21.17 -11.56
C ASP A 236 -2.22 20.57 -12.58
N ASP A 237 -0.91 20.75 -12.39
CA ASP A 237 0.13 20.19 -13.27
C ASP A 237 0.61 18.78 -12.85
N LEU A 238 0.39 18.37 -11.59
CA LEU A 238 0.94 17.13 -11.00
C LEU A 238 0.00 15.92 -11.02
N LEU A 239 -1.31 16.13 -11.20
CA LEU A 239 -2.29 15.05 -11.20
C LEU A 239 -2.74 14.74 -12.62
N GLU A 240 -1.91 13.99 -13.36
CA GLU A 240 -2.38 13.35 -14.58
C GLU A 240 -3.45 12.32 -14.17
N LYS A 241 -4.72 12.67 -14.41
CA LYS A 241 -5.90 11.86 -14.02
C LYS A 241 -5.91 10.45 -14.60
N SER A 242 -5.04 10.16 -15.57
CA SER A 242 -4.96 8.88 -16.29
C SER A 242 -3.86 7.94 -15.85
N SER A 243 -2.90 8.34 -15.00
CA SER A 243 -1.75 7.47 -14.70
C SER A 243 -1.19 7.64 -13.28
N PHE A 244 -1.35 6.58 -12.48
CA PHE A 244 -0.72 6.48 -11.16
C PHE A 244 0.81 6.48 -11.26
N GLU A 245 1.37 5.71 -12.20
CA GLU A 245 2.82 5.60 -12.45
C GLU A 245 3.47 6.96 -12.70
N LYS A 246 2.93 7.74 -13.66
CA LYS A 246 3.52 9.04 -14.02
C LYS A 246 3.52 10.01 -12.85
N ASN A 247 2.42 10.08 -12.11
CA ASN A 247 2.31 10.98 -10.97
C ASN A 247 3.27 10.59 -9.84
N VAL A 248 3.46 9.28 -9.59
CA VAL A 248 4.46 8.80 -8.62
C VAL A 248 5.88 9.19 -9.06
N LEU A 249 6.22 9.03 -10.34
CA LEU A 249 7.53 9.42 -10.86
C LEU A 249 7.77 10.94 -10.73
N GLN A 250 6.78 11.77 -11.06
CA GLN A 250 6.87 13.23 -10.88
C GLN A 250 7.05 13.62 -9.41
N MET A 251 6.32 12.97 -8.49
CA MET A 251 6.47 13.18 -7.06
C MET A 251 7.88 12.79 -6.58
N LEU A 252 8.45 11.69 -7.07
CA LEU A 252 9.83 11.31 -6.76
C LEU A 252 10.84 12.35 -7.25
N GLU A 253 10.66 12.89 -8.45
CA GLU A 253 11.52 13.97 -8.98
C GLU A 253 11.48 15.23 -8.09
N VAL A 254 10.30 15.60 -7.60
CA VAL A 254 10.14 16.72 -6.64
C VAL A 254 10.84 16.43 -5.32
N LEU A 255 10.73 15.20 -4.80
CA LEU A 255 11.40 14.77 -3.57
C LEU A 255 12.92 14.67 -3.72
N ASP A 256 13.44 14.47 -4.94
CA ASP A 256 14.87 14.51 -5.23
C ASP A 256 15.42 15.95 -5.21
N ALA A 257 14.59 16.94 -5.53
CA ALA A 257 14.98 18.34 -5.67
C ALA A 257 14.74 19.21 -4.43
N SER A 258 13.99 18.73 -3.43
CA SER A 258 13.54 19.52 -2.27
C SER A 258 14.18 19.10 -0.95
N ASP A 259 14.38 20.08 -0.05
CA ASP A 259 14.76 19.81 1.34
C ASP A 259 13.53 19.28 2.10
N SER A 260 13.46 17.96 2.30
CA SER A 260 12.29 17.32 2.92
C SER A 260 12.20 17.60 4.41
N ASN A 261 11.04 18.09 4.88
CA ASN A 261 10.71 18.17 6.30
C ASN A 261 9.52 17.23 6.65
N GLU A 262 9.08 17.22 7.90
CA GLU A 262 7.96 16.37 8.32
C GLU A 262 6.61 16.78 7.72
N HIS A 263 6.39 18.07 7.45
CA HIS A 263 5.17 18.54 6.77
C HIS A 263 5.13 18.11 5.32
N SER A 264 6.27 18.12 4.62
CA SER A 264 6.41 17.58 3.26
C SER A 264 5.97 16.11 3.20
N LYS A 265 6.24 15.33 4.27
CA LYS A 265 5.78 13.93 4.36
C LYS A 265 4.26 13.83 4.50
N VAL A 266 3.62 14.74 5.24
CA VAL A 266 2.14 14.76 5.35
C VAL A 266 1.55 15.13 4.00
N GLU A 267 2.05 16.21 3.42
CA GLU A 267 1.60 16.70 2.12
C GLU A 267 1.66 15.60 1.06
N ILE A 268 2.80 14.96 0.90
CA ILE A 268 2.97 13.93 -0.14
C ILE A 268 2.08 12.70 0.10
N LEU A 269 1.86 12.30 1.36
CA LEU A 269 0.99 11.16 1.69
C LEU A 269 -0.49 11.49 1.50
N VAL A 270 -0.90 12.73 1.77
CA VAL A 270 -2.25 13.23 1.45
C VAL A 270 -2.47 13.15 -0.05
N TRP A 271 -1.55 13.70 -0.85
CA TRP A 271 -1.65 13.67 -2.31
C TRP A 271 -1.67 12.26 -2.87
N LEU A 272 -0.78 11.40 -2.40
CA LEU A 272 -0.72 9.99 -2.78
C LEU A 272 -2.07 9.30 -2.51
N SER A 273 -2.64 9.51 -1.32
CA SER A 273 -3.91 8.93 -0.91
C SER A 273 -5.08 9.44 -1.77
N ILE A 274 -5.18 10.75 -1.97
CA ILE A 274 -6.22 11.39 -2.79
C ILE A 274 -6.16 10.88 -4.23
N MET A 275 -4.96 10.90 -4.83
CA MET A 275 -4.74 10.43 -6.19
C MET A 275 -5.18 8.97 -6.34
N TYR A 276 -4.72 8.11 -5.43
CA TYR A 276 -5.05 6.69 -5.49
C TYR A 276 -6.55 6.44 -5.36
N LEU A 277 -7.23 7.11 -4.42
CA LEU A 277 -8.68 7.02 -4.25
C LEU A 277 -9.44 7.42 -5.52
N HIS A 278 -9.00 8.49 -6.20
CA HIS A 278 -9.62 8.92 -7.46
C HIS A 278 -9.43 7.93 -8.59
N ILE A 279 -8.24 7.32 -8.71
CA ILE A 279 -7.91 6.34 -9.74
C ILE A 279 -8.63 5.01 -9.47
N ALA A 280 -8.63 4.53 -8.23
CA ALA A 280 -9.18 3.24 -7.87
C ALA A 280 -10.71 3.17 -7.96
N PHE A 281 -11.40 4.30 -7.75
CA PHE A 281 -12.87 4.34 -7.66
C PHE A 281 -13.54 5.20 -8.74
N ASP A 282 -12.79 5.56 -9.79
CA ASP A 282 -13.24 6.29 -10.98
C ASP A 282 -14.21 7.44 -10.66
N ALA A 283 -13.71 8.41 -9.89
CA ALA A 283 -14.49 9.58 -9.47
C ALA A 283 -14.51 10.70 -10.52
N PHE A 284 -13.80 10.56 -11.64
CA PHE A 284 -13.81 11.52 -12.75
C PHE A 284 -14.39 10.86 -14.01
N PRO A 285 -15.72 10.83 -14.17
CA PRO A 285 -16.31 10.24 -15.36
C PRO A 285 -15.87 11.03 -16.61
N LYS A 286 -15.28 10.34 -17.59
CA LYS A 286 -14.92 10.90 -18.90
C LYS A 286 -16.15 11.28 -19.74
N SER A 287 -17.36 10.94 -19.31
CA SER A 287 -18.62 11.27 -19.98
C SER A 287 -19.72 11.60 -18.97
N GLN A 288 -20.65 12.48 -19.34
CA GLN A 288 -21.83 12.86 -18.55
C GLN A 288 -22.86 11.73 -18.29
N SER A 289 -22.50 10.48 -18.59
CA SER A 289 -23.34 9.31 -18.30
C SER A 289 -22.97 8.74 -16.94
N PRO A 290 -23.93 8.33 -16.10
CA PRO A 290 -23.63 7.68 -14.83
C PRO A 290 -22.83 6.41 -15.11
N VAL A 291 -21.53 6.45 -14.83
CA VAL A 291 -20.67 5.27 -14.88
C VAL A 291 -21.21 4.32 -13.82
N LYS A 292 -21.76 3.18 -14.27
CA LYS A 292 -22.17 2.12 -13.37
C LYS A 292 -20.90 1.54 -12.77
N ILE A 293 -20.56 1.95 -11.54
CA ILE A 293 -19.56 1.27 -10.72
C ILE A 293 -19.91 -0.22 -10.70
N ASN A 294 -18.92 -1.07 -10.90
CA ASN A 294 -19.16 -2.49 -10.77
C ASN A 294 -19.38 -2.85 -9.28
N LYS A 295 -20.06 -3.96 -9.00
CA LYS A 295 -20.39 -4.34 -7.61
C LYS A 295 -19.15 -4.50 -6.72
N GLN A 296 -18.03 -4.91 -7.32
CA GLN A 296 -16.77 -5.17 -6.62
C GLN A 296 -16.08 -3.87 -6.19
N GLU A 297 -15.97 -2.88 -7.08
CA GLU A 297 -15.49 -1.53 -6.80
C GLU A 297 -16.30 -0.85 -5.69
N TRP A 298 -17.63 -1.02 -5.71
CA TRP A 298 -18.48 -0.52 -4.65
C TRP A 298 -18.20 -1.20 -3.30
N SER A 299 -18.09 -2.53 -3.28
CA SER A 299 -17.76 -3.31 -2.07
C SER A 299 -16.44 -2.85 -1.48
N GLN A 300 -15.42 -2.70 -2.34
CA GLN A 300 -14.09 -2.26 -1.95
C GLN A 300 -14.11 -0.83 -1.40
N LEU A 301 -14.79 0.11 -2.07
CA LEU A 301 -14.94 1.48 -1.58
C LEU A 301 -15.61 1.51 -0.20
N CYS A 302 -16.70 0.76 -0.02
CA CYS A 302 -17.39 0.67 1.27
C CYS A 302 -16.50 0.07 2.36
N SER A 303 -15.70 -0.95 2.03
CA SER A 303 -14.76 -1.57 2.96
C SER A 303 -13.66 -0.59 3.40
N VAL A 304 -13.02 0.08 2.43
CA VAL A 304 -12.00 1.11 2.66
C VAL A 304 -12.56 2.25 3.51
N PHE A 305 -13.73 2.78 3.13
CA PHE A 305 -14.41 3.82 3.89
C PHE A 305 -14.72 3.37 5.32
N ARG A 306 -15.20 2.14 5.52
CA ARG A 306 -15.48 1.61 6.86
C ARG A 306 -14.21 1.56 7.72
N CYS A 307 -13.07 1.17 7.14
CA CYS A 307 -11.77 1.20 7.82
C CYS A 307 -11.41 2.63 8.21
N MET A 308 -11.38 3.57 7.26
CA MET A 308 -11.04 4.97 7.52
C MET A 308 -11.95 5.61 8.58
N ARG A 309 -13.26 5.40 8.48
CA ARG A 309 -14.24 5.88 9.47
C ARG A 309 -13.95 5.30 10.86
N THR A 310 -13.62 4.02 10.94
CA THR A 310 -13.28 3.37 12.22
C THR A 310 -12.02 4.00 12.82
N ARG A 311 -10.98 4.22 12.01
CA ARG A 311 -9.74 4.88 12.45
C ARG A 311 -9.98 6.32 12.90
N PHE A 312 -10.84 7.07 12.20
CA PHE A 312 -11.22 8.42 12.59
C PHE A 312 -11.76 8.46 14.03
N PHE A 313 -12.74 7.61 14.36
CA PHE A 313 -13.33 7.58 15.69
C PHE A 313 -12.38 7.03 16.77
N GLN A 314 -11.46 6.13 16.40
CA GLN A 314 -10.54 5.49 17.36
C GLN A 314 -9.29 6.33 17.64
N TYR A 315 -8.72 6.98 16.64
CA TYR A 315 -7.38 7.59 16.72
C TYR A 315 -7.37 9.10 16.47
N VAL A 316 -8.32 9.63 15.71
CA VAL A 316 -8.31 11.07 15.36
C VAL A 316 -9.20 11.87 16.31
N LEU A 317 -10.49 11.51 16.38
CA LEU A 317 -11.46 12.24 17.18
C LEU A 317 -11.11 12.35 18.68
N PRO A 318 -10.52 11.32 19.33
CA PRO A 318 -10.16 11.43 20.74
C PRO A 318 -9.01 12.41 21.02
N VAL A 319 -8.07 12.59 20.09
CA VAL A 319 -6.81 13.32 20.28
C VAL A 319 -7.02 14.83 20.34
N GLN A 320 -6.52 15.49 21.39
CA GLN A 320 -6.78 16.92 21.65
C GLN A 320 -6.30 17.85 20.53
N ASN A 321 -5.23 17.47 19.82
CA ASN A 321 -4.73 18.19 18.66
C ASN A 321 -5.71 18.08 17.49
N TYR A 322 -5.87 19.16 16.72
CA TYR A 322 -6.79 19.19 15.59
C TYR A 322 -6.13 18.60 14.33
N PHE A 323 -6.60 17.44 13.88
CA PHE A 323 -6.17 16.83 12.62
C PHE A 323 -6.87 17.52 11.46
N THR A 324 -6.14 17.71 10.37
CA THR A 324 -6.55 18.28 9.09
C THR A 324 -6.30 17.30 7.94
N ALA A 325 -5.13 16.67 7.87
CA ALA A 325 -4.68 15.88 6.72
C ALA A 325 -5.46 14.57 6.56
N PHE A 326 -5.54 13.72 7.58
CA PHE A 326 -6.33 12.50 7.50
C PHE A 326 -7.84 12.77 7.32
N PRO A 327 -8.47 13.69 8.08
CA PRO A 327 -9.87 14.08 7.85
C PRO A 327 -10.14 14.59 6.43
N LEU A 328 -9.18 15.27 5.80
CA LEU A 328 -9.29 15.72 4.41
C LEU A 328 -9.33 14.54 3.44
N VAL A 329 -8.43 13.56 3.59
CA VAL A 329 -8.45 12.32 2.78
C VAL A 329 -9.77 11.56 2.97
N LEU A 330 -10.29 11.49 4.20
CA LEU A 330 -11.59 10.88 4.50
C LEU A 330 -12.75 11.65 3.85
N ALA A 331 -12.72 12.98 3.88
CA ALA A 331 -13.72 13.81 3.20
C ALA A 331 -13.69 13.58 1.68
N VAL A 332 -12.51 13.46 1.08
CA VAL A 332 -12.35 13.10 -0.33
C VAL A 332 -12.93 11.71 -0.60
N ALA A 333 -12.60 10.70 0.21
CA ALA A 333 -13.15 9.35 0.06
C ALA A 333 -14.69 9.33 0.13
N CYS A 334 -15.27 10.14 1.03
CA CYS A 334 -16.70 10.34 1.10
C CYS A 334 -17.22 10.98 -0.19
N SER A 335 -16.54 12.01 -0.70
CA SER A 335 -16.98 12.76 -1.88
C SER A 335 -17.07 11.93 -3.17
N LEU A 336 -16.39 10.77 -3.23
CA LEU A 336 -16.41 9.90 -4.40
C LEU A 336 -17.82 9.44 -4.76
N ARG A 337 -18.71 9.22 -3.76
CA ARG A 337 -20.09 8.74 -3.97
C ARG A 337 -21.05 9.27 -2.90
N PRO A 338 -22.26 9.75 -3.27
CA PRO A 338 -23.21 10.35 -2.31
C PRO A 338 -23.56 9.46 -1.11
N GLY A 339 -23.77 8.15 -1.33
CA GLY A 339 -24.16 7.23 -0.25
C GLY A 339 -23.10 7.07 0.86
N VAL A 340 -21.81 7.22 0.52
CA VAL A 340 -20.71 7.12 1.50
C VAL A 340 -20.74 8.30 2.47
N VAL A 341 -21.04 9.47 1.94
CA VAL A 341 -21.13 10.72 2.68
C VAL A 341 -22.28 10.69 3.64
N VAL A 342 -23.46 10.31 3.17
CA VAL A 342 -24.65 10.23 4.02
C VAL A 342 -24.35 9.32 5.19
N SER A 343 -23.75 8.14 4.91
CA SER A 343 -23.31 7.22 5.96
C SER A 343 -22.30 7.85 6.94
N TYR A 344 -21.36 8.66 6.45
CA TYR A 344 -20.38 9.35 7.30
C TYR A 344 -21.03 10.43 8.17
N ALA A 345 -21.84 11.30 7.57
CA ALA A 345 -22.51 12.40 8.23
C ALA A 345 -23.51 11.88 9.29
N GLU A 346 -24.26 10.82 8.99
CA GLU A 346 -25.10 10.11 9.97
C GLU A 346 -24.25 9.53 11.11
N SER A 347 -23.09 8.95 10.82
CA SER A 347 -22.20 8.40 11.85
C SER A 347 -21.70 9.49 12.80
N LEU A 348 -21.26 10.65 12.27
CA LEU A 348 -20.87 11.81 13.06
C LEU A 348 -22.05 12.34 13.88
N TRP A 349 -23.23 12.45 13.27
CA TRP A 349 -24.43 12.92 13.95
C TRP A 349 -24.86 12.02 15.09
N ASN A 350 -24.82 10.69 14.89
CA ASN A 350 -25.15 9.72 15.92
C ASN A 350 -24.14 9.79 17.09
N PHE A 351 -22.86 10.04 16.81
CA PHE A 351 -21.86 10.29 17.85
C PHE A 351 -22.16 11.59 18.63
N ILE A 352 -22.57 12.67 17.95
CA ILE A 352 -22.91 13.96 18.57
C ILE A 352 -24.16 13.84 19.47
N LYS A 353 -25.17 13.08 19.06
CA LYS A 353 -26.41 12.86 19.82
C LYS A 353 -26.22 11.97 21.04
N ASP A 354 -25.21 11.10 21.04
CA ASP A 354 -24.96 10.19 22.16
C ASP A 354 -24.46 10.96 23.40
N ALA A 355 -25.37 11.13 24.37
CA ALA A 355 -25.09 11.82 25.62
C ALA A 355 -24.05 11.12 26.50
N ARG A 356 -23.68 9.86 26.19
CA ARG A 356 -22.61 9.13 26.89
C ARG A 356 -21.21 9.56 26.43
N GLN A 357 -21.11 10.23 25.28
CA GLN A 357 -19.82 10.67 24.75
C GLN A 357 -19.31 11.93 25.46
N PRO A 358 -17.98 12.10 25.61
CA PRO A 358 -17.40 13.30 26.19
C PRO A 358 -17.76 14.57 25.41
N THR A 359 -18.17 15.64 26.10
CA THR A 359 -18.56 16.92 25.50
C THR A 359 -17.49 17.47 24.56
N ALA A 360 -16.21 17.41 24.93
CA ALA A 360 -15.11 17.88 24.10
C ALA A 360 -14.99 17.11 22.77
N SER A 361 -15.22 15.79 22.77
CA SER A 361 -15.25 14.98 21.54
C SER A 361 -16.48 15.27 20.70
N ARG A 362 -17.64 15.50 21.34
CA ARG A 362 -18.89 15.89 20.64
C ARG A 362 -18.72 17.24 19.93
N VAL A 363 -18.12 18.23 20.57
CA VAL A 363 -17.84 19.56 19.97
C VAL A 363 -16.86 19.45 18.79
N ARG A 364 -15.79 18.66 18.91
CA ARG A 364 -14.87 18.40 17.78
C ARG A 364 -15.58 17.69 16.63
N CYS A 365 -16.42 16.69 16.95
CA CYS A 365 -17.21 15.97 15.95
C CYS A 365 -18.16 16.91 15.18
N VAL A 366 -18.75 17.91 15.86
CA VAL A 366 -19.54 18.98 15.22
C VAL A 366 -18.69 19.78 14.24
N ALA A 367 -17.45 20.12 14.60
CA ALA A 367 -16.55 20.85 13.70
C ALA A 367 -16.24 20.04 12.44
N TYR A 368 -15.87 18.76 12.58
CA TYR A 368 -15.63 17.87 11.44
C TYR A 368 -16.86 17.64 10.56
N LEU A 369 -18.04 17.49 11.17
CA LEU A 369 -19.29 17.38 10.43
C LEU A 369 -19.56 18.65 9.61
N SER A 370 -19.37 19.81 10.24
CA SER A 370 -19.58 21.10 9.57
C SER A 370 -18.59 21.31 8.42
N ASP A 371 -17.32 20.96 8.62
CA ASP A 371 -16.27 21.06 7.59
C ASP A 371 -16.54 20.10 6.42
N THR A 372 -16.97 18.86 6.72
CA THR A 372 -17.35 17.87 5.70
C THR A 372 -18.51 18.39 4.84
N LEU A 373 -19.56 18.91 5.46
CA LEU A 373 -20.74 19.43 4.76
C LEU A 373 -20.45 20.72 3.98
N ALA A 374 -19.53 21.56 4.48
CA ALA A 374 -19.15 22.80 3.81
C ALA A 374 -18.23 22.56 2.60
N ARG A 375 -17.37 21.54 2.65
CA ARG A 375 -16.40 21.21 1.57
C ARG A 375 -16.94 20.24 0.55
N SER A 376 -18.08 19.63 0.83
CA SER A 376 -18.62 18.63 -0.05
C SER A 376 -19.27 19.24 -1.29
N ASN A 377 -18.64 19.03 -2.45
CA ASN A 377 -19.26 19.27 -3.75
C ASN A 377 -20.18 18.09 -4.11
N TYR A 378 -21.42 18.07 -3.58
CA TYR A 378 -22.42 17.10 -4.03
C TYR A 378 -23.32 17.68 -5.12
N ASP A 379 -23.43 16.94 -6.23
CA ASP A 379 -24.42 17.23 -7.26
C ASP A 379 -25.86 17.10 -6.71
N SER A 380 -26.07 16.32 -5.64
CA SER A 380 -27.36 16.15 -4.97
C SER A 380 -27.50 17.05 -3.74
N HIS A 381 -27.79 18.33 -3.99
CA HIS A 381 -28.07 19.31 -2.93
C HIS A 381 -29.26 18.91 -2.03
N GLU A 382 -30.20 18.12 -2.56
CA GLU A 382 -31.39 17.65 -1.85
C GLU A 382 -31.04 16.76 -0.64
N VAL A 383 -30.07 15.85 -0.81
CA VAL A 383 -29.62 14.93 0.25
C VAL A 383 -28.94 15.68 1.40
N LEU A 384 -28.14 16.71 1.09
CA LEU A 384 -27.55 17.58 2.10
C LEU A 384 -28.61 18.38 2.86
N LEU A 385 -29.61 18.91 2.15
CA LEU A 385 -30.67 19.70 2.74
C LEU A 385 -31.53 18.86 3.68
N GLU A 386 -31.88 17.63 3.30
CA GLU A 386 -32.62 16.69 4.15
C GLU A 386 -31.84 16.37 5.44
N LEU A 387 -30.54 16.08 5.30
CA LEU A 387 -29.66 15.80 6.43
C LEU A 387 -29.52 17.01 7.38
N LEU A 388 -29.43 18.23 6.83
CA LEU A 388 -29.41 19.47 7.60
C LEU A 388 -30.77 19.76 8.27
N HIS A 389 -31.88 19.44 7.60
CA HIS A 389 -33.23 19.58 8.17
C HIS A 389 -33.44 18.65 9.36
N ASP A 390 -33.01 17.39 9.25
CA ASP A 390 -33.07 16.41 10.34
C ASP A 390 -32.18 16.80 11.54
N MET A 391 -31.04 17.42 11.27
CA MET A 391 -30.19 17.97 12.33
C MET A 391 -30.84 19.18 13.00
N ALA A 392 -31.43 20.08 12.22
CA ALA A 392 -32.09 21.29 12.73
C ALA A 392 -33.33 20.96 13.57
N SER A 393 -34.15 19.99 13.15
CA SER A 393 -35.34 19.54 13.89
C SER A 393 -34.95 18.90 15.23
N CYS A 394 -33.91 18.07 15.24
CA CYS A 394 -33.38 17.50 16.48
C CYS A 394 -32.85 18.58 17.43
N LEU A 395 -32.25 19.66 16.90
CA LEU A 395 -31.76 20.78 17.72
C LEU A 395 -32.90 21.63 18.29
N SER A 396 -34.04 21.76 17.60
CA SER A 396 -35.20 22.49 18.11
C SER A 396 -36.02 21.68 19.14
N GLU A 397 -36.04 20.36 19.03
CA GLU A 397 -36.84 19.48 19.91
C GLU A 397 -36.11 19.05 21.20
N SER A 398 -34.78 19.01 21.20
CA SER A 398 -34.03 18.41 22.31
C SER A 398 -33.70 19.41 23.43
N SER A 399 -34.28 19.25 24.63
CA SER A 399 -33.76 19.83 25.88
C SER A 399 -32.40 19.21 26.33
N VAL A 400 -31.78 18.40 25.46
CA VAL A 400 -30.66 17.48 25.74
C VAL A 400 -29.36 17.93 25.05
N VAL A 401 -29.42 18.80 24.04
CA VAL A 401 -28.22 19.41 23.45
C VAL A 401 -27.92 20.67 24.24
N ASP A 402 -26.88 20.60 25.06
CA ASP A 402 -26.31 21.72 25.82
C ASP A 402 -26.23 22.98 24.94
N ASP A 403 -26.64 24.14 25.47
CA ASP A 403 -26.77 25.37 24.69
C ASP A 403 -25.44 25.79 24.03
N GLY A 404 -24.30 25.38 24.61
CA GLY A 404 -22.97 25.56 24.02
C GLY A 404 -22.73 24.76 22.72
N LEU A 405 -23.29 23.55 22.59
CA LEU A 405 -23.21 22.73 21.38
C LEU A 405 -24.11 23.30 20.27
N ARG A 406 -25.31 23.79 20.62
CA ARG A 406 -26.21 24.49 19.69
C ARG A 406 -25.56 25.74 19.11
N TYR A 407 -24.96 26.57 19.97
CA TYR A 407 -24.29 27.79 19.55
C TYR A 407 -23.06 27.50 18.69
N SER A 408 -22.24 26.52 19.07
CA SER A 408 -21.07 26.11 18.28
C SER A 408 -21.46 25.55 16.90
N PHE A 409 -22.53 24.74 16.82
CA PHE A 409 -23.00 24.18 15.55
C PHE A 409 -23.50 25.27 14.61
N LEU A 410 -24.36 26.17 15.11
CA LEU A 410 -24.90 27.29 14.32
C LEU A 410 -23.79 28.27 13.88
N LEU A 411 -22.82 28.57 14.75
CA LEU A 411 -21.72 29.47 14.42
C LEU A 411 -20.81 28.88 13.33
N THR A 412 -20.54 27.57 13.37
CA THR A 412 -19.69 26.89 12.37
C THR A 412 -20.41 26.74 11.03
N LEU A 413 -21.70 26.40 11.03
CA LEU A 413 -22.52 26.34 9.80
C LEU A 413 -22.63 27.70 9.09
N VAL A 414 -22.83 28.77 9.86
CA VAL A 414 -22.89 30.13 9.33
C VAL A 414 -21.54 30.59 8.80
N LYS A 415 -20.42 30.25 9.46
CA LYS A 415 -19.07 30.55 8.96
C LYS A 415 -18.74 29.78 7.67
N GLY A 416 -19.18 28.52 7.54
CA GLY A 416 -18.97 27.71 6.33
C GLY A 416 -19.64 28.30 5.09
N LYS A 417 -20.89 28.81 5.20
CA LYS A 417 -21.63 29.40 4.06
C LYS A 417 -21.17 30.80 3.66
N VAL A 418 -20.53 31.56 4.54
CA VAL A 418 -20.05 32.93 4.21
C VAL A 418 -18.84 32.89 3.24
N TYR A 419 -18.11 31.77 3.19
CA TYR A 419 -16.99 31.58 2.26
C TYR A 419 -17.41 31.20 0.82
N GLU A 420 -18.67 30.83 0.57
CA GLU A 420 -19.14 30.35 -0.75
C GLU A 420 -19.61 31.46 -1.72
N ARG A 421 -19.60 32.74 -1.33
CA ARG A 421 -19.99 33.86 -2.24
C ARG A 421 -18.87 34.36 -3.17
N GLY A 422 -17.95 33.49 -3.56
CA GLY A 422 -16.99 33.72 -4.64
C GLY A 422 -17.16 32.65 -5.71
N GLU A 423 -17.75 33.02 -6.85
CA GLU A 423 -17.93 32.15 -8.02
C GLU A 423 -16.59 31.66 -8.57
N LEU A 424 -16.45 30.37 -8.89
CA LEU A 424 -15.54 29.74 -9.88
C LEU A 424 -15.51 28.19 -9.74
N ASP A 425 -15.06 27.56 -10.83
CA ASP A 425 -15.32 26.22 -11.39
C ASP A 425 -15.04 24.96 -10.52
N VAL A 426 -15.76 23.87 -10.80
CA VAL A 426 -16.05 22.70 -9.91
C VAL A 426 -14.87 21.74 -9.72
N GLY A 427 -13.96 21.63 -10.70
CA GLY A 427 -12.77 20.76 -10.60
C GLY A 427 -11.60 21.39 -9.84
N SER A 428 -11.56 22.72 -9.76
CA SER A 428 -10.46 23.48 -9.18
C SER A 428 -10.65 23.73 -7.67
N ARG A 429 -11.83 23.43 -7.08
CA ARG A 429 -12.12 23.68 -5.65
C ARG A 429 -11.54 22.65 -4.68
N ALA A 430 -11.59 21.36 -4.99
CA ALA A 430 -10.98 20.34 -4.11
C ALA A 430 -9.45 20.53 -4.05
N LEU A 431 -8.84 20.77 -5.22
CA LEU A 431 -7.42 21.03 -5.43
C LEU A 431 -6.99 22.42 -4.95
N GLY A 432 -7.82 23.45 -5.13
CA GLY A 432 -7.59 24.81 -4.63
C GLY A 432 -7.75 24.94 -3.12
N SER A 433 -8.57 24.09 -2.48
CA SER A 433 -8.64 24.03 -1.02
C SER A 433 -7.39 23.39 -0.42
N LEU A 434 -6.75 22.45 -1.12
CA LEU A 434 -5.48 21.84 -0.72
C LEU A 434 -4.33 22.87 -0.78
N SER A 435 -4.31 23.75 -1.78
CA SER A 435 -3.37 24.88 -1.87
C SER A 435 -3.60 25.98 -0.80
N ALA A 436 -4.71 25.93 -0.06
CA ALA A 436 -4.94 26.83 1.08
C ALA A 436 -4.51 26.19 2.41
N TYR A 437 -4.12 24.91 2.40
CA TYR A 437 -3.69 24.12 3.56
C TYR A 437 -2.19 23.80 3.58
N PHE A 438 -1.54 23.90 2.43
CA PHE A 438 -0.09 23.83 2.20
C PHE A 438 0.35 25.11 1.49
#